data_AF-A0A8T3MD52-F1
#
_entry.id   AF-A0A8T3MD52-F1
#
_cell.length_a   1.000
_cell.length_b   1.000
_cell.length_c   1.000
_cell.angle_alpha   90.00
_cell.angle_beta   90.00
_cell.angle_gamma   90.00
#
_symmetry.space_group_name_H-M   'P 1'
#
loop_
_entity.id
_entity.type
_entity.pdbx_description
1 polymer ?
#
loop_
_entity_poly.entity_id
_entity_poly.type
_entity_poly.pdbx_seq_one_letter_code
_entity_poly.pdbx_strand_id
1 'polypeptide(L)'
;MTRIVDRGAITAAWVGIGMAIVIVISFLLVIPIEPFVWYLALPAALLIGYYANQRSDRRAGPWPRILVNGFFAGAVTGLSLAVLVIAVKGLFFVADNGYRDPSAGGSLTCQPGLACVYERYLADGRGGDLAAQGVTDADSFGRFYWGQQLATAGLLVGLGAAGGLGGAMLYGLFRPGRGAAATGEPVTG
;
A
#
# COMPACT_ATOMS: atom_id res chain seq x y z
N MET A 1 -5.08 -32.45 -4.65
CA MET A 1 -4.29 -31.19 -4.60
C MET A 1 -4.72 -30.36 -3.40
N THR A 2 -3.89 -30.24 -2.37
CA THR A 2 -4.14 -29.37 -1.22
C THR A 2 -3.76 -27.93 -1.58
N ARG A 3 -4.75 -27.03 -1.70
CA ARG A 3 -4.47 -25.61 -1.99
C ARG A 3 -3.70 -24.99 -0.83
N ILE A 4 -2.65 -24.21 -1.12
CA ILE A 4 -1.83 -23.53 -0.12
C ILE A 4 -2.62 -22.40 0.57
N VAL A 5 -3.39 -21.64 -0.22
CA VAL A 5 -4.25 -20.53 0.23
C VAL A 5 -5.72 -20.92 0.18
N ASP A 6 -6.51 -20.43 1.12
CA ASP A 6 -7.95 -20.70 1.17
C ASP A 6 -8.77 -19.79 0.25
N ARG A 7 -9.93 -20.29 -0.18
CA ARG A 7 -10.88 -19.49 -0.97
C ARG A 7 -11.30 -18.21 -0.26
N GLY A 8 -11.47 -18.25 1.06
CA GLY A 8 -11.83 -17.07 1.85
C GLY A 8 -10.74 -15.99 1.83
N ALA A 9 -9.46 -16.38 1.87
CA ALA A 9 -8.33 -15.47 1.75
C ALA A 9 -8.23 -14.86 0.34
N ILE A 10 -8.58 -15.61 -0.72
CA ILE A 10 -8.70 -15.06 -2.08
C ILE A 10 -9.80 -13.99 -2.15
N THR A 11 -10.97 -14.24 -1.55
CA THR A 11 -12.04 -13.22 -1.48
C THR A 11 -11.59 -11.99 -0.69
N ALA A 12 -10.90 -12.17 0.44
CA ALA A 12 -10.37 -11.05 1.22
C ALA A 12 -9.32 -10.25 0.45
N ALA A 13 -8.49 -10.90 -0.37
CA ALA A 13 -7.56 -10.20 -1.26
C ALA A 13 -8.27 -9.29 -2.27
N TRP A 14 -9.41 -9.72 -2.85
CA TRP A 14 -10.24 -8.87 -3.71
C TRP A 14 -10.80 -7.65 -2.97
N VAL A 15 -11.23 -7.84 -1.71
CA VAL A 15 -11.65 -6.70 -0.86
C VAL A 15 -10.48 -5.76 -0.60
N GLY A 16 -9.29 -6.30 -0.34
CA GLY A 16 -8.06 -5.53 -0.17
C GLY A 16 -7.70 -4.70 -1.40
N ILE A 17 -7.85 -5.25 -2.61
CA ILE A 17 -7.69 -4.49 -3.86
C ILE A 17 -8.68 -3.32 -3.91
N GLY A 18 -9.96 -3.56 -3.60
CA GLY A 18 -10.98 -2.50 -3.56
C GLY A 18 -10.66 -1.40 -2.55
N MET A 19 -10.21 -1.76 -1.34
CA MET A 19 -9.75 -0.81 -0.33
C MET A 19 -8.56 0.02 -0.83
N ALA A 20 -7.58 -0.62 -1.48
CA ALA A 20 -6.40 0.07 -2.01
C ALA A 20 -6.79 1.14 -3.05
N ILE A 21 -7.74 0.82 -3.94
CA ILE A 21 -8.27 1.76 -4.94
C ILE A 21 -8.88 2.98 -4.25
N VAL A 22 -9.74 2.77 -3.26
CA VAL A 22 -10.39 3.88 -2.53
C VAL A 22 -9.34 4.74 -1.83
N ILE A 23 -8.40 4.13 -1.11
CA ILE A 23 -7.34 4.87 -0.40
C ILE A 23 -6.52 5.72 -1.37
N VAL A 24 -6.02 5.13 -2.47
CA VAL A 24 -5.13 5.85 -3.39
C VAL A 24 -5.89 6.96 -4.12
N ILE A 25 -7.09 6.71 -4.63
CA ILE A 25 -7.86 7.75 -5.33
C ILE A 25 -8.21 8.90 -4.38
N SER A 26 -8.59 8.61 -3.12
CA SER A 26 -8.97 9.63 -2.15
C SER A 26 -7.80 10.51 -1.70
N PHE A 27 -6.60 9.94 -1.51
CA PHE A 27 -5.50 10.65 -0.86
C PHE A 27 -4.35 11.06 -1.79
N LEU A 28 -4.22 10.45 -2.96
CA LEU A 28 -3.07 10.71 -3.84
C LEU A 28 -3.33 11.78 -4.89
N LEU A 29 -4.60 12.14 -5.15
CA LEU A 29 -4.97 13.24 -6.05
C LEU A 29 -4.79 14.63 -5.40
N VAL A 30 -4.54 14.68 -4.09
CA VAL A 30 -4.38 15.91 -3.32
C VAL A 30 -3.04 15.83 -2.60
N ILE A 31 -2.01 16.48 -3.16
CA ILE A 31 -0.61 16.38 -2.71
C ILE A 31 -0.44 16.54 -1.19
N PRO A 32 -1.09 17.51 -0.50
CA PRO A 32 -0.93 17.69 0.94
C PRO A 32 -1.36 16.49 1.81
N ILE A 33 -2.25 15.62 1.29
CA ILE A 33 -2.79 14.47 2.04
C ILE A 33 -2.25 13.13 1.52
N GLU A 34 -1.30 13.13 0.60
CA GLU A 34 -0.58 11.91 0.18
C GLU A 34 -0.05 11.09 1.37
N PRO A 35 0.45 11.69 2.49
CA PRO A 35 0.97 10.92 3.61
C PRO A 35 -0.03 9.91 4.21
N PHE A 36 -1.33 10.14 4.06
CA PHE A 36 -2.37 9.24 4.56
C PHE A 36 -2.37 7.86 3.89
N VAL A 37 -1.86 7.73 2.66
CA VAL A 37 -1.69 6.42 2.02
C VAL A 37 -0.77 5.53 2.86
N TRP A 38 0.32 6.09 3.40
CA TRP A 38 1.26 5.34 4.27
C TRP A 38 0.63 5.00 5.61
N TYR A 39 -0.05 5.96 6.22
CA TYR A 39 -0.70 5.76 7.52
C TYR A 39 -1.82 4.71 7.47
N LEU A 40 -2.51 4.59 6.33
CA LEU A 40 -3.58 3.63 6.15
C LEU A 40 -3.10 2.26 5.62
N ALA A 41 -1.92 2.17 5.02
CA ALA A 41 -1.39 0.92 4.46
C ALA A 41 -1.33 -0.20 5.50
N LEU A 42 -0.76 0.09 6.68
CA LEU A 42 -0.61 -0.92 7.74
C LEU A 42 -1.95 -1.31 8.38
N PRO A 43 -2.82 -0.37 8.83
CA PRO A 43 -4.14 -0.70 9.35
C PRO A 43 -5.02 -1.46 8.34
N ALA A 44 -5.01 -1.05 7.06
CA ALA A 44 -5.76 -1.72 6.01
C ALA A 44 -5.32 -3.18 5.85
N ALA A 45 -4.01 -3.43 5.80
CA ALA A 45 -3.49 -4.77 5.66
C ALA A 45 -3.72 -5.63 6.91
N LEU A 46 -3.65 -5.03 8.11
CA LEU A 46 -3.98 -5.70 9.36
C LEU A 46 -5.44 -6.15 9.39
N LEU A 47 -6.37 -5.26 9.02
CA LEU A 47 -7.79 -5.59 8.92
C LEU A 47 -8.02 -6.72 7.91
N ILE A 48 -7.38 -6.66 6.74
CA ILE A 48 -7.53 -7.69 5.71
C ILE A 48 -6.91 -9.03 6.13
N GLY A 49 -5.79 -9.04 6.84
CA GLY A 49 -5.19 -10.26 7.37
C GLY A 49 -6.10 -10.99 8.36
N TYR A 50 -6.79 -10.21 9.22
CA TYR A 50 -7.82 -10.74 10.12
C TYR A 50 -9.04 -11.25 9.34
N TYR A 51 -9.56 -10.42 8.42
CA TYR A 51 -10.73 -10.72 7.60
C TYR A 51 -10.53 -11.97 6.72
N ALA A 52 -9.33 -12.18 6.16
CA ALA A 52 -8.99 -13.36 5.36
C ALA A 52 -9.22 -14.67 6.11
N ASN A 53 -8.85 -14.70 7.39
CA ASN A 53 -9.02 -15.88 8.22
C ASN A 53 -10.47 -16.04 8.70
N GLN A 54 -11.16 -14.93 9.00
CA GLN A 54 -12.60 -14.92 9.29
C GLN A 54 -13.39 -15.48 8.11
N ARG A 55 -13.10 -15.01 6.89
CA ARG A 55 -13.77 -15.43 5.66
C ARG A 55 -13.45 -16.87 5.29
N SER A 56 -12.26 -17.36 5.66
CA SER A 56 -11.85 -18.76 5.49
C SER A 56 -12.40 -19.68 6.58
N ASP A 57 -13.19 -19.15 7.52
CA ASP A 57 -13.76 -19.85 8.68
C ASP A 57 -12.73 -20.70 9.44
N ARG A 58 -11.52 -20.16 9.60
CA ARG A 58 -10.43 -20.89 10.26
C ARG A 58 -10.65 -20.93 11.77
N ARG A 59 -10.37 -22.08 12.39
CA ARG A 59 -10.30 -22.18 13.86
C ARG A 59 -8.93 -21.69 14.33
N ALA A 60 -8.79 -21.30 15.59
CA ALA A 60 -7.48 -21.14 16.21
C ALA A 60 -6.75 -22.51 16.25
N GLY A 61 -5.43 -22.54 16.05
CA GLY A 61 -4.61 -23.76 16.07
C GLY A 61 -3.78 -24.06 14.81
N PRO A 62 -4.34 -24.10 13.58
CA PRO A 62 -3.58 -24.35 12.35
C PRO A 62 -2.80 -23.11 11.91
N TRP A 63 -1.82 -22.72 12.73
CA TRP A 63 -1.01 -21.50 12.59
C TRP A 63 -0.39 -21.30 11.20
N PRO A 64 0.23 -22.30 10.56
CA PRO A 64 0.81 -22.10 9.23
C PRO A 64 -0.22 -21.64 8.19
N ARG A 65 -1.45 -22.19 8.24
CA ARG A 65 -2.55 -21.78 7.35
C ARG A 65 -3.03 -20.36 7.64
N ILE A 66 -3.18 -20.03 8.93
CA ILE A 66 -3.65 -18.72 9.38
C ILE A 66 -2.69 -17.62 8.90
N LEU A 67 -1.38 -17.86 9.10
CA LEU A 67 -0.33 -16.94 8.68
C LEU A 67 -0.25 -16.83 7.16
N VAL A 68 -0.29 -17.95 6.42
CA VAL A 68 -0.27 -17.93 4.95
C VAL A 68 -1.46 -17.16 4.36
N ASN A 69 -2.67 -17.35 4.89
CA ASN A 69 -3.85 -16.62 4.45
C ASN A 69 -3.73 -15.11 4.70
N GLY A 70 -3.27 -14.73 5.89
CA GLY A 70 -3.11 -13.31 6.25
C GLY A 70 -1.99 -12.64 5.45
N PHE A 71 -0.84 -13.31 5.33
CA PHE A 71 0.27 -12.85 4.50
C PHE A 71 -0.17 -12.67 3.05
N PHE A 72 -0.85 -13.67 2.46
CA PHE A 72 -1.33 -13.57 1.08
C PHE A 72 -2.25 -12.37 0.88
N ALA A 73 -3.29 -12.24 1.70
CA ALA A 73 -4.25 -11.15 1.54
C ALA A 73 -3.63 -9.77 1.82
N GLY A 74 -2.77 -9.66 2.82
CA GLY A 74 -2.02 -8.44 3.12
C GLY A 74 -1.02 -8.06 2.03
N ALA A 75 -0.27 -9.02 1.50
CA ALA A 75 0.69 -8.80 0.42
C ALA A 75 -0.01 -8.35 -0.88
N VAL A 76 -1.15 -8.94 -1.23
CA VAL A 76 -1.95 -8.48 -2.39
C VAL A 76 -2.45 -7.06 -2.19
N THR A 77 -2.89 -6.72 -0.97
CA THR A 77 -3.34 -5.35 -0.63
C THR A 77 -2.18 -4.35 -0.76
N GLY A 78 -1.02 -4.65 -0.16
CA GLY A 78 0.18 -3.82 -0.24
C GLY A 78 0.71 -3.66 -1.67
N LEU A 79 0.70 -4.74 -2.46
CA LEU A 79 1.06 -4.70 -3.88
C LEU A 79 0.09 -3.84 -4.68
N SER A 80 -1.21 -3.90 -4.37
CA SER A 80 -2.21 -3.06 -5.04
C SER A 80 -1.98 -1.58 -4.75
N LEU A 81 -1.73 -1.24 -3.49
CA LEU A 81 -1.33 0.12 -3.11
C LEU A 81 -0.07 0.57 -3.87
N ALA A 82 0.96 -0.26 -3.88
CA ALA A 82 2.22 0.03 -4.57
C ALA A 82 2.04 0.28 -6.08
N VAL A 83 1.31 -0.59 -6.77
CA VAL A 83 1.03 -0.45 -8.21
C VAL A 83 0.23 0.81 -8.50
N LEU A 84 -0.82 1.08 -7.71
CA LEU A 84 -1.66 2.26 -7.90
C LEU A 84 -0.88 3.56 -7.67
N VAL A 85 -0.06 3.61 -6.61
CA VAL A 85 0.82 4.76 -6.32
C VAL A 85 1.79 5.01 -7.48
N ILE A 86 2.48 3.97 -7.95
CA ILE A 86 3.40 4.07 -9.10
C ILE A 86 2.65 4.53 -10.35
N ALA A 87 1.48 3.95 -10.64
CA ALA A 87 0.72 4.26 -11.83
C ALA A 87 0.25 5.72 -11.87
N VAL A 88 -0.31 6.22 -10.75
CA VAL A 88 -0.78 7.61 -10.68
C VAL A 88 0.40 8.58 -10.72
N LYS A 89 1.48 8.32 -9.98
CA LYS A 89 2.69 9.17 -10.06
C LYS A 89 3.31 9.14 -11.44
N GLY A 90 3.34 7.99 -12.10
CA GLY A 90 3.79 7.86 -13.49
C GLY A 90 2.94 8.65 -14.47
N LEU A 91 1.62 8.67 -14.29
CA LEU A 91 0.73 9.50 -15.09
C LEU A 91 1.09 10.98 -14.95
N PHE A 92 1.20 11.50 -13.72
CA PHE A 92 1.57 12.91 -13.50
C PHE A 92 2.99 13.22 -13.97
N PHE A 93 3.92 12.29 -13.80
CA PHE A 93 5.28 12.45 -14.25
C PHE A 93 5.36 12.58 -15.77
N VAL A 94 4.67 11.73 -16.52
CA VAL A 94 4.67 11.77 -18.00
C VAL A 94 3.82 12.92 -18.55
N ALA A 95 2.74 13.28 -17.85
CA ALA A 95 1.83 14.34 -18.29
C ALA A 95 2.26 15.75 -17.87
N ASP A 96 3.33 15.92 -17.06
CA ASP A 96 3.80 17.26 -16.69
C ASP A 96 4.31 18.00 -17.94
N ASN A 97 3.62 19.08 -18.28
CA ASN A 97 3.91 19.93 -19.43
C ASN A 97 4.58 21.25 -19.03
N GLY A 98 5.00 21.39 -17.77
CA GLY A 98 5.62 22.59 -17.25
C GLY A 98 4.62 23.69 -16.84
N TYR A 99 3.31 23.44 -16.91
CA TYR A 99 2.33 24.44 -16.47
C TYR A 99 2.48 24.79 -14.98
N ARG A 100 2.56 26.09 -14.70
CA ARG A 100 2.51 26.69 -13.36
C ARG A 100 1.68 27.95 -13.47
N ASP A 101 0.93 28.27 -12.42
CA ASP A 101 0.19 29.51 -12.40
C ASP A 101 1.15 30.72 -12.31
N PRO A 102 0.71 31.93 -12.71
CA PRO A 102 1.56 33.12 -12.67
C PRO A 102 2.09 33.49 -11.29
N SER A 103 1.35 33.20 -10.21
CA SER A 103 1.80 33.45 -8.83
C SER A 103 2.92 32.48 -8.40
N ALA A 104 3.02 31.33 -9.06
CA ALA A 104 4.11 30.36 -8.88
C ALA A 104 5.26 30.53 -9.91
N GLY A 105 5.35 31.67 -10.60
CA GLY A 105 6.44 31.98 -11.54
C GLY A 105 6.13 31.70 -13.01
N GLY A 106 4.91 31.27 -13.34
CA GLY A 106 4.47 31.01 -14.72
C GLY A 106 5.05 29.73 -15.33
N SER A 107 4.51 29.33 -16.48
CA SER A 107 4.85 28.07 -17.14
C SER A 107 6.34 27.95 -17.50
N LEU A 108 6.89 26.76 -17.31
CA LEU A 108 8.25 26.40 -17.69
C LEU A 108 8.34 26.07 -19.18
N THR A 109 9.50 26.36 -19.79
CA THR A 109 9.80 25.97 -21.18
C THR A 109 10.65 24.71 -21.17
N CYS A 110 10.03 23.55 -21.39
CA CYS A 110 10.66 22.24 -21.26
C CYS A 110 9.94 21.20 -22.13
N GLN A 111 10.59 20.05 -22.37
CA GLN A 111 9.90 18.90 -22.96
C GLN A 111 9.01 18.24 -21.91
N PRO A 112 7.73 17.93 -22.23
CA PRO A 112 6.85 17.25 -21.30
C PRO A 112 7.46 15.95 -20.75
N GLY A 113 7.15 15.64 -19.49
CA GLY A 113 7.69 14.49 -18.80
C GLY A 113 8.89 14.84 -17.90
N LEU A 114 9.91 13.98 -17.96
CA LEU A 114 11.12 14.04 -17.11
C LEU A 114 11.76 15.43 -17.07
N ALA A 115 11.93 16.08 -18.23
CA ALA A 115 12.59 17.38 -18.30
C ALA A 115 11.79 18.46 -17.57
N CYS A 116 10.46 18.53 -17.78
CA CYS A 116 9.62 19.48 -17.05
C CYS A 116 9.57 19.23 -15.54
N VAL A 117 9.53 17.97 -15.10
CA VAL A 117 9.58 17.65 -13.67
C VAL A 117 10.92 18.07 -13.06
N TYR A 118 12.03 17.82 -13.75
CA TYR A 118 13.36 18.22 -13.29
C TYR A 118 13.48 19.76 -13.18
N GLU A 119 13.08 20.49 -14.22
CA GLU A 119 13.07 21.96 -14.22
C GLU A 119 12.17 22.53 -13.11
N ARG A 120 11.04 21.88 -12.81
CA ARG A 120 10.17 22.27 -11.70
C ARG A 120 10.90 22.19 -10.36
N TYR A 121 11.64 21.11 -10.10
CA TYR A 121 12.44 20.99 -8.88
C TYR A 121 13.54 22.05 -8.80
N LEU A 122 14.21 22.36 -9.91
CA LEU A 122 15.22 23.42 -9.95
C LEU A 122 14.60 24.80 -9.65
N ALA A 123 13.48 25.11 -10.30
CA ALA A 123 12.74 26.35 -10.10
C ALA A 123 12.18 26.49 -8.68
N ASP A 124 11.90 25.38 -8.00
CA ASP A 124 11.49 25.35 -6.59
C ASP A 124 12.68 25.40 -5.62
N GLY A 125 13.90 25.67 -6.11
CA GLY A 125 15.11 25.85 -5.30
C GLY A 125 15.75 24.55 -4.81
N ARG A 126 15.32 23.39 -5.31
CA ARG A 126 15.80 22.06 -4.87
C ARG A 126 17.12 21.64 -5.52
N GLY A 127 17.71 22.47 -6.37
CA GLY A 127 18.93 22.14 -7.11
C GLY A 127 20.12 21.76 -6.23
N GLY A 128 20.32 22.47 -5.11
CA GLY A 128 21.38 22.14 -4.14
C GLY A 128 21.19 20.76 -3.50
N ASP A 129 19.95 20.44 -3.08
CA ASP A 129 19.61 19.14 -2.51
C ASP A 129 19.80 18.00 -3.51
N LEU A 130 19.43 18.23 -4.77
CA LEU A 130 19.61 17.27 -5.86
C LEU A 130 21.10 17.04 -6.15
N ALA A 131 21.88 18.11 -6.25
CA ALA A 131 23.32 18.01 -6.47
C ALA A 131 24.04 17.26 -5.33
N ALA A 132 23.61 17.45 -4.08
CA ALA A 132 24.12 16.72 -2.93
C ALA A 132 23.84 15.20 -2.99
N GLN A 133 22.82 14.79 -3.73
CA GLN A 133 22.48 13.39 -4.00
C GLN A 133 23.11 12.87 -5.31
N GLY A 134 23.99 13.65 -5.96
CA GLY A 134 24.64 13.29 -7.22
C GLY A 134 23.73 13.44 -8.45
N VAL A 135 22.62 14.18 -8.34
CA VAL A 135 21.74 14.50 -9.46
C VAL A 135 22.20 15.81 -10.12
N THR A 136 22.73 15.70 -11.34
CA THR A 136 23.33 16.82 -12.08
C THR A 136 22.61 17.15 -13.39
N ASP A 137 21.69 16.31 -13.82
CA ASP A 137 20.97 16.41 -15.08
C ASP A 137 19.62 15.68 -15.00
N ALA A 138 18.80 15.83 -16.05
CA ALA A 138 17.49 15.20 -16.11
C ALA A 138 17.56 13.65 -16.03
N ASP A 139 18.55 13.00 -16.64
CA ASP A 139 18.63 11.54 -16.66
C ASP A 139 19.01 10.95 -15.29
N SER A 140 19.96 11.58 -14.59
CA SER A 140 20.29 11.27 -13.20
C SER A 140 19.11 11.56 -12.27
N PHE A 141 18.36 12.65 -12.50
CA PHE A 141 17.13 12.94 -11.77
C PHE A 141 16.07 11.85 -11.97
N GLY A 142 15.87 11.40 -13.21
CA GLY A 142 14.89 10.36 -13.52
C GLY A 142 15.19 9.06 -12.78
N ARG A 143 16.45 8.63 -12.77
CA ARG A 143 16.88 7.44 -12.01
C ARG A 143 16.69 7.62 -10.51
N PHE A 144 17.05 8.78 -9.97
CA PHE A 144 16.87 9.09 -8.55
C PHE A 144 15.38 9.09 -8.16
N TYR A 145 14.54 9.81 -8.90
CA TYR A 145 13.11 9.92 -8.68
C TYR A 145 12.43 8.54 -8.68
N TRP A 146 12.67 7.75 -9.73
CA TRP A 146 12.07 6.42 -9.84
C TRP A 146 12.63 5.44 -8.82
N GLY A 147 13.91 5.56 -8.44
CA GLY A 147 14.48 4.83 -7.32
C GLY A 147 13.72 5.09 -6.02
N GLN A 148 13.39 6.36 -5.73
CA GLN A 148 12.58 6.69 -4.56
C GLN A 148 11.15 6.17 -4.66
N GLN A 149 10.50 6.26 -5.82
CA GLN A 149 9.15 5.71 -5.98
C GLN A 149 9.12 4.18 -5.81
N LEU A 150 10.13 3.47 -6.32
CA LEU A 150 10.25 2.03 -6.18
C LEU A 150 10.56 1.60 -4.75
N ALA A 151 11.46 2.32 -4.05
CA ALA A 151 11.73 2.07 -2.63
C ALA A 151 10.47 2.24 -1.78
N THR A 152 9.72 3.30 -2.07
CA THR A 152 8.45 3.63 -1.42
C THR A 152 7.37 2.58 -1.72
N ALA A 153 7.27 2.10 -2.96
CA ALA A 153 6.40 1.00 -3.34
C ALA A 153 6.78 -0.31 -2.62
N GLY A 154 8.08 -0.60 -2.51
CA GLY A 154 8.59 -1.72 -1.73
C GLY A 154 8.18 -1.65 -0.26
N LEU A 155 8.20 -0.44 0.34
CA LEU A 155 7.71 -0.21 1.70
C LEU A 155 6.22 -0.57 1.83
N LEU A 156 5.36 -0.21 0.88
CA LEU A 156 3.93 -0.56 0.92
C LEU A 156 3.70 -2.06 0.85
N VAL A 157 4.46 -2.76 0.01
CA VAL A 157 4.40 -4.23 -0.06
C VAL A 157 4.83 -4.83 1.28
N GLY A 158 5.91 -4.33 1.86
CA GLY A 158 6.41 -4.76 3.17
C GLY A 158 5.40 -4.53 4.29
N LEU A 159 4.83 -3.32 4.37
CA LEU A 159 3.78 -2.97 5.34
C LEU A 159 2.51 -3.81 5.12
N GLY A 160 2.15 -4.08 3.87
CA GLY A 160 1.03 -4.96 3.52
C GLY A 160 1.23 -6.39 4.03
N ALA A 161 2.40 -6.97 3.76
CA ALA A 161 2.76 -8.29 4.23
C ALA A 161 2.80 -8.36 5.77
N ALA A 162 3.48 -7.40 6.41
CA ALA A 162 3.60 -7.34 7.87
C ALA A 162 2.25 -7.11 8.56
N GLY A 163 1.44 -6.18 8.04
CA GLY A 163 0.09 -5.93 8.52
C GLY A 163 -0.78 -7.18 8.38
N GLY A 164 -0.76 -7.84 7.22
CA GLY A 164 -1.50 -9.08 6.98
C GLY A 164 -1.13 -10.20 7.96
N LEU A 165 0.15 -10.35 8.26
CA LEU A 165 0.65 -11.27 9.30
C LEU A 165 0.17 -10.87 10.69
N GLY A 166 0.23 -9.58 11.05
CA GLY A 166 -0.30 -9.06 12.31
C GLY A 166 -1.79 -9.33 12.47
N GLY A 167 -2.59 -9.10 11.43
CA GLY A 167 -4.02 -9.42 11.41
C GLY A 167 -4.30 -10.91 11.60
N ALA A 168 -3.53 -11.77 10.94
CA ALA A 168 -3.60 -13.22 11.13
C ALA A 168 -3.20 -13.65 12.56
N MET A 169 -2.19 -13.02 13.13
CA MET A 169 -1.76 -13.29 14.51
C MET A 169 -2.84 -12.91 15.51
N LEU A 170 -3.42 -11.71 15.40
CA LEU A 170 -4.54 -11.27 16.21
C LEU A 170 -5.73 -12.24 16.08
N TYR A 171 -6.05 -12.65 14.86
CA TYR A 171 -7.10 -13.63 14.62
C TYR A 171 -6.85 -14.96 15.33
N GLY A 172 -5.63 -15.51 15.22
CA GLY A 172 -5.28 -16.78 15.82
C GLY A 172 -5.24 -16.75 17.35
N LEU A 173 -4.88 -15.61 17.95
CA LEU A 173 -4.83 -15.41 19.40
C LEU A 173 -6.22 -15.19 20.02
N PHE A 174 -7.08 -14.41 19.36
CA PHE A 174 -8.34 -13.95 19.97
C PHE A 174 -9.59 -14.72 19.54
N ARG A 175 -9.53 -15.58 18.51
CA ARG A 175 -10.70 -16.37 18.11
C ARG A 175 -10.92 -17.58 19.03
N PRO A 176 -12.09 -17.73 19.68
CA PRO A 176 -12.35 -18.87 20.57
C PRO A 176 -12.25 -20.22 19.85
N GLY A 177 -11.53 -21.17 20.47
CA GLY A 177 -11.61 -22.59 20.12
C GLY A 177 -12.91 -23.21 20.65
N ARG A 178 -13.34 -24.35 20.09
CA ARG A 178 -14.60 -25.05 20.45
C ARG A 178 -14.78 -25.41 21.93
N GLY A 179 -13.77 -25.26 22.79
CA GLY A 179 -13.83 -25.62 24.20
C GLY A 179 -14.56 -24.62 25.11
N ALA A 180 -14.78 -23.37 24.69
CA ALA A 180 -15.36 -22.35 25.56
C ALA A 180 -16.90 -22.33 25.60
N ALA A 181 -17.57 -23.07 24.71
CA ALA A 181 -19.04 -23.10 24.62
C ALA A 181 -19.68 -24.41 25.13
N ALA A 182 -18.89 -25.30 25.76
CA ALA A 182 -19.33 -26.63 26.19
C ALA A 182 -19.37 -26.80 27.71
N THR A 183 -19.57 -25.72 28.48
CA THR A 183 -20.00 -25.78 29.88
C THR A 183 -21.40 -25.20 29.98
N GLY A 184 -22.35 -25.87 29.32
CA GLY A 184 -23.75 -25.69 29.64
C GLY A 184 -24.03 -26.38 30.96
N GLU A 185 -24.32 -25.62 32.01
CA GLU A 185 -25.04 -26.17 33.15
C GLU A 185 -26.44 -26.57 32.67
N PRO A 186 -26.91 -27.80 32.94
CA PRO A 186 -28.30 -28.15 32.72
C PRO A 186 -29.17 -27.39 33.72
N VAL A 187 -30.15 -26.64 33.23
CA VAL A 187 -31.25 -26.10 34.05
C VAL A 187 -32.03 -27.30 34.59
N THR A 188 -31.80 -27.65 35.85
CA THR A 188 -32.65 -28.58 36.59
C THR A 188 -33.95 -27.87 36.95
N GLY A 189 -35.07 -28.44 36.51
CA GLY A 189 -36.42 -27.99 36.84
C GLY A 189 -36.89 -28.38 38.24
#